data_AF-A0A8I0L196-F1
#
_entry.id   AF-A0A8I0L196-F1
#
_cell.length_a   1.000
_cell.length_b   1.000
_cell.length_c   1.000
_cell.angle_alpha   90.00
_cell.angle_beta   90.00
_cell.angle_gamma   90.00
#
_symmetry.space_group_name_H-M   'P 1'
#
loop_
_entity.id
_entity.type
_entity.pdbx_description
1 polymer ?
#
loop_
_entity_poly.entity_id
_entity_poly.type
_entity_poly.pdbx_seq_one_letter_code
_entity_poly.pdbx_strand_id
1 'polypeptide(L)'
;KALMDFASGYAQMQKKLLDEFKVPYGLLDNQGKILWLNNSLGAIVGKDNYRKNISTVIPELSKIQIEPGKNLQECNVAIGNRIYKV
;
A
#
# COMPACT_ATOMS: atom_id res chain seq x y z
N LYS A 1 -9.05 -31.81 0.31
CA LYS A 1 -9.94 -30.85 -0.38
C LYS A 1 -10.43 -29.75 0.57
N ALA A 2 -11.12 -30.08 1.66
CA ALA A 2 -11.63 -29.12 2.66
C ALA A 2 -10.60 -28.11 3.22
N LEU A 3 -9.36 -28.51 3.51
CA LEU A 3 -8.33 -27.59 4.04
C LEU A 3 -7.88 -26.55 3.00
N MET A 4 -7.79 -26.93 1.73
CA MET A 4 -7.44 -26.00 0.65
C MET A 4 -8.56 -25.00 0.39
N ASP A 5 -9.81 -25.47 0.43
CA ASP A 5 -10.99 -24.61 0.29
C ASP A 5 -11.09 -23.60 1.46
N PHE A 6 -10.78 -24.05 2.69
CA PHE A 6 -10.70 -23.19 3.86
C PHE A 6 -9.59 -22.13 3.75
N ALA A 7 -8.37 -22.53 3.39
CA ALA A 7 -7.25 -21.61 3.23
C ALA A 7 -7.52 -20.56 2.15
N SER A 8 -8.10 -20.96 1.02
CA SER A 8 -8.50 -20.06 -0.06
C SER A 8 -9.59 -19.07 0.38
N GLY A 9 -10.64 -19.55 1.04
CA GLY A 9 -11.71 -18.70 1.55
C GLY A 9 -11.22 -17.68 2.58
N TYR A 10 -10.34 -18.10 3.49
CA TYR A 10 -9.73 -17.19 4.47
C TYR A 10 -8.86 -16.12 3.80
N ALA A 11 -8.02 -16.50 2.84
CA ALA A 11 -7.19 -15.56 2.09
C ALA A 11 -8.02 -14.52 1.32
N GLN A 12 -9.13 -14.94 0.71
CA GLN A 12 -10.06 -14.03 0.02
C GLN A 12 -10.71 -13.06 1.01
N MET A 13 -11.15 -13.55 2.17
CA MET A 13 -11.80 -12.72 3.18
C MET A 13 -10.81 -11.71 3.79
N GLN A 14 -9.58 -12.13 4.05
CA GLN A 14 -8.50 -11.26 4.51
C GLN A 14 -8.19 -10.16 3.49
N LYS A 15 -8.08 -10.51 2.19
CA LYS A 15 -7.86 -9.54 1.12
C LYS A 15 -9.01 -8.53 1.05
N LYS A 16 -10.25 -9.01 1.08
CA LYS A 16 -11.45 -8.15 1.04
C LYS A 16 -11.47 -7.16 2.21
N LEU A 17 -11.13 -7.61 3.42
CA LEU A 17 -11.05 -6.75 4.59
C LEU A 17 -10.00 -5.64 4.42
N LEU A 18 -8.83 -5.96 3.85
CA LEU A 18 -7.79 -4.99 3.54
C LEU A 18 -8.21 -4.02 2.42
N ASP A 19 -8.88 -4.50 1.37
CA ASP A 19 -9.42 -3.69 0.27
C ASP A 19 -10.45 -2.66 0.78
N GLU A 20 -11.31 -3.05 1.72
CA GLU A 20 -12.37 -2.20 2.30
C GLU A 20 -11.90 -1.32 3.47
N PHE A 21 -10.66 -1.51 3.93
CA PHE A 21 -10.09 -0.78 5.05
C PHE A 21 -10.04 0.74 4.76
N LYS A 22 -10.42 1.56 5.74
CA LYS A 22 -10.55 3.01 5.56
C LYS A 22 -9.23 3.76 5.63
N VAL A 23 -8.23 3.20 6.29
CA VAL A 23 -6.87 3.76 6.31
C VAL A 23 -6.21 3.51 4.95
N PRO A 24 -5.62 4.51 4.29
CA PRO A 24 -4.85 4.32 3.07
C PRO A 24 -3.71 3.33 3.28
N TYR A 25 -3.67 2.25 2.51
CA TYR A 25 -2.66 1.20 2.65
C TYR A 25 -2.34 0.54 1.30
N GLY A 26 -1.10 0.07 1.15
CA GLY A 26 -0.63 -0.57 -0.08
C GLY A 26 0.62 -1.40 0.14
N LEU A 27 0.91 -2.25 -0.85
CA LEU A 27 2.07 -3.10 -0.91
C LEU A 27 2.95 -2.69 -2.09
N LEU A 28 4.23 -2.51 -1.83
CA LEU A 28 5.24 -2.14 -2.81
C LEU A 28 6.30 -3.24 -2.92
N ASP A 29 7.00 -3.31 -4.05
CA ASP A 29 8.24 -4.07 -4.14
C ASP A 29 9.43 -3.31 -3.55
N ASN A 30 10.61 -3.94 -3.53
CA ASN A 30 11.84 -3.36 -2.98
C ASN A 30 12.37 -2.14 -3.74
N GLN A 31 11.87 -1.86 -4.95
CA GLN A 31 12.20 -0.66 -5.73
C GLN A 31 11.12 0.42 -5.59
N GLY A 32 10.07 0.18 -4.80
CA GLY A 32 8.96 1.10 -4.61
C GLY A 32 7.86 0.99 -5.68
N LYS A 33 7.85 -0.05 -6.51
CA LYS A 33 6.78 -0.30 -7.48
C LYS A 33 5.52 -0.76 -6.77
N ILE A 34 4.38 -0.20 -7.17
CA ILE A 34 3.09 -0.56 -6.60
C ILE A 34 2.67 -1.96 -7.05
N LEU A 35 2.54 -2.88 -6.07
CA LEU A 35 2.01 -4.23 -6.28
C LEU A 35 0.50 -4.28 -6.03
N TRP A 36 0.03 -3.61 -4.97
CA TRP A 36 -1.38 -3.53 -4.63
C TRP A 36 -1.66 -2.30 -3.75
N LEU A 37 -2.87 -1.76 -3.86
CA LEU A 37 -3.39 -0.65 -3.07
C LEU A 37 -4.82 -1.01 -2.65
N ASN A 38 -5.19 -0.66 -1.42
CA ASN A 38 -6.59 -0.73 -1.03
C ASN A 38 -7.43 0.40 -1.65
N ASN A 39 -8.75 0.33 -1.48
CA ASN A 39 -9.67 1.31 -2.06
C ASN A 39 -9.40 2.74 -1.56
N SER A 40 -9.01 2.88 -0.29
CA SER A 40 -8.73 4.19 0.32
C SER A 40 -7.51 4.87 -0.30
N LEU A 41 -6.39 4.15 -0.41
CA LEU A 41 -5.18 4.68 -1.03
C LEU A 41 -5.39 4.85 -2.54
N GLY A 42 -5.98 3.88 -3.23
CA GLY A 42 -6.29 3.98 -4.66
C GLY A 42 -7.17 5.19 -5.04
N ALA A 43 -8.04 5.66 -4.13
CA ALA A 43 -8.80 6.90 -4.33
C ALA A 43 -7.96 8.18 -4.21
N ILE A 44 -6.89 8.16 -3.40
CA ILE A 44 -5.94 9.27 -3.27
C ILE A 44 -5.00 9.29 -4.48
N VAL A 45 -4.45 8.13 -4.84
CA VAL A 45 -3.42 8.04 -5.87
C VAL A 45 -3.94 7.92 -7.30
N GLY A 46 -5.22 7.62 -7.49
CA GLY A 46 -5.81 7.32 -8.80
C GLY A 46 -5.63 5.84 -9.18
N LYS A 47 -6.75 5.18 -9.52
CA LYS A 47 -6.81 3.74 -9.78
C LYS A 47 -5.92 3.25 -10.94
N ASP A 48 -5.54 4.12 -11.87
CA ASP A 48 -4.75 3.77 -13.07
C ASP A 48 -3.23 3.77 -12.84
N ASN A 49 -2.77 4.03 -11.61
CA ASN A 49 -1.35 4.08 -11.29
C ASN A 49 -0.77 2.75 -10.77
N TYR A 50 -1.55 1.67 -10.85
CA TYR A 50 -1.05 0.32 -10.62
C TYR A 50 0.17 0.03 -11.50
N ARG A 51 1.24 -0.54 -10.91
CA ARG A 51 2.55 -0.83 -11.54
C ARG A 51 3.48 0.36 -11.78
N LYS A 52 3.08 1.59 -11.44
CA LYS A 52 4.03 2.72 -11.39
C LYS A 52 4.84 2.68 -10.10
N ASN A 53 5.97 3.39 -10.10
CA ASN A 53 6.73 3.59 -8.88
C ASN A 53 5.96 4.56 -7.97
N ILE A 54 5.89 4.28 -6.66
CA ILE A 54 5.16 5.12 -5.70
C ILE A 54 5.70 6.56 -5.70
N SER A 55 6.98 6.76 -5.99
CA SER A 55 7.59 8.09 -6.11
C SER A 55 7.04 8.91 -7.29
N THR A 56 6.51 8.27 -8.33
CA THR A 56 5.91 9.00 -9.48
C THR A 56 4.56 9.60 -9.14
N VAL A 57 3.89 9.03 -8.15
CA VAL A 57 2.56 9.44 -7.71
C VAL A 57 2.58 10.21 -6.40
N ILE A 58 3.54 9.92 -5.54
CA ILE A 58 3.81 10.62 -4.29
C ILE A 58 5.30 10.96 -4.26
N PRO A 59 5.71 12.06 -4.93
CA PRO A 59 7.13 12.41 -5.09
C PRO A 59 7.87 12.62 -3.78
N GLU A 60 7.16 13.01 -2.72
CA GLU A 60 7.72 13.17 -1.38
C GLU A 60 8.30 11.87 -0.81
N LEU A 61 7.78 10.72 -1.23
CA LEU A 61 8.31 9.43 -0.77
C LEU A 61 9.72 9.15 -1.31
N SER A 62 10.09 9.72 -2.46
CA SER A 62 11.45 9.55 -3.02
C SER A 62 12.56 10.09 -2.11
N LYS A 63 12.21 10.97 -1.16
CA LYS A 63 13.13 11.58 -0.21
C LYS A 63 13.34 10.73 1.04
N ILE A 64 12.56 9.67 1.22
CA ILE A 64 12.64 8.81 2.39
C ILE A 64 13.74 7.78 2.17
N GLN A 65 14.70 7.76 3.08
CA GLN A 65 15.70 6.70 3.15
C GLN A 65 15.12 5.56 3.99
N ILE A 66 14.88 4.42 3.37
CA ILE A 66 14.50 3.19 4.08
C ILE A 66 15.79 2.56 4.59
N GLU A 67 16.01 2.58 5.90
CA GLU A 67 17.15 1.94 6.53
C GLU A 67 17.06 0.41 6.43
N PRO A 68 18.08 -0.27 5.89
CA PRO A 68 18.10 -1.73 5.87
C PRO A 68 18.10 -2.30 7.30
N GLY A 69 17.27 -3.30 7.57
CA GLY A 69 17.23 -4.00 8.85
C GLY A 69 16.20 -3.50 9.86
N LYS A 70 15.48 -2.41 9.57
CA LYS A 70 14.30 -2.00 10.36
C LYS A 70 13.02 -2.59 9.74
N ASN A 71 12.27 -3.33 10.55
CA ASN A 71 11.00 -3.97 10.14
C ASN A 71 9.84 -2.97 9.95
N LEU A 72 9.88 -1.85 10.67
CA LEU A 72 8.91 -0.77 10.55
C LEU A 72 9.66 0.56 10.57
N GLN A 73 9.37 1.39 9.58
CA GLN A 73 9.82 2.78 9.51
C GLN A 73 8.62 3.63 9.19
N GLU A 74 8.49 4.73 9.91
CA GLU A 74 7.39 5.66 9.75
C GLU A 74 7.94 7.02 9.31
N CYS A 75 7.21 7.68 8.43
CA CYS A 75 7.53 9.00 7.93
C CYS A 75 6.26 9.82 7.72
N ASN A 76 6.39 11.15 7.67
CA ASN A 76 5.29 12.04 7.37
C ASN A 76 5.40 12.53 5.93
N VAL A 77 4.27 12.49 5.22
CA VAL A 77 4.18 12.80 3.79
C VAL A 77 3.00 13.77 3.59
N ALA A 78 3.22 14.84 2.86
CA ALA A 78 2.27 15.95 2.69
C ALA A 78 1.59 15.91 1.31
N ILE A 79 0.51 15.13 1.17
CA ILE A 79 -0.19 15.03 -0.12
C ILE A 79 -1.29 16.10 -0.19
N GLY A 80 -1.05 17.15 -0.97
CA GLY A 80 -1.95 18.29 -1.08
C GLY A 80 -2.00 19.10 0.22
N ASN A 81 -3.18 19.18 0.85
CA ASN A 81 -3.36 19.89 2.13
C ASN A 81 -3.49 18.94 3.35
N ARG A 82 -3.05 17.69 3.20
CA ARG A 82 -3.16 16.63 4.22
C ARG A 82 -1.80 16.02 4.50
N ILE A 83 -1.53 15.74 5.78
CA ILE A 83 -0.35 15.02 6.22
C ILE A 83 -0.75 13.58 6.50
N TYR A 84 -0.06 12.65 5.87
CA TYR A 84 -0.20 11.21 6.02
C TYR A 84 1.02 10.66 6.75
N LYS A 85 0.78 9.75 7.69
CA LYS A 85 1.83 8.94 8.29
C LYS A 85 1.93 7.64 7.49
N VAL A 86 3.10 7.36 6.93
CA VAL A 86 3.39 6.20 6.08
C VAL A 86 4.44 5.36 6.76
#